data_AF-A0A2E6PXC5-F1
#
_entry.id   AF-A0A2E6PXC5-F1
#
_cell.length_a   1.000
_cell.length_b   1.000
_cell.length_c   1.000
_cell.angle_alpha   90.00
_cell.angle_beta   90.00
_cell.angle_gamma   90.00
#
_symmetry.space_group_name_H-M   'P 1'
#
loop_
_entity.id
_entity.type
_entity.pdbx_description
1 polymer ?
#
loop_
_entity_poly.entity_id
_entity_poly.type
_entity_poly.pdbx_seq_one_letter_code
_entity_poly.pdbx_strand_id
1 'polypeptide(L)'
;MKLKSKTTNNPVTKAWENGLRAIKEGRRDDARDFFDMGIVMIATYADEGHVEDDYIIEGVRKGLWHTRFWKVGLENNNLILG
;
A
#
# COMPACT_ATOMS: atom_id res chain seq x y z
N MET A 1 -11.71 -9.97 -8.41
CA MET A 1 -11.81 -8.87 -7.43
C MET A 1 -12.16 -7.59 -8.17
N LYS A 2 -13.36 -7.02 -7.95
CA LYS A 2 -13.78 -5.78 -8.63
C LYS A 2 -13.25 -4.59 -7.82
N LEU A 3 -12.28 -3.84 -8.36
CA LEU A 3 -11.86 -2.55 -7.81
C LEU A 3 -13.02 -1.56 -8.02
N LYS A 4 -13.77 -1.23 -6.96
CA LYS A 4 -14.75 -0.14 -6.99
C LYS A 4 -13.96 1.17 -6.89
N SER A 5 -13.75 1.87 -8.01
CA SER A 5 -13.08 3.17 -8.00
C SER A 5 -14.02 4.23 -7.41
N LYS A 6 -13.92 4.48 -6.10
CA LYS A 6 -14.14 5.84 -5.61
C LYS A 6 -12.88 6.61 -5.99
N THR A 7 -12.98 7.57 -6.89
CA THR A 7 -11.84 8.40 -7.29
C THR A 7 -11.23 9.02 -6.04
N THR A 8 -10.03 8.58 -5.65
CA THR A 8 -9.30 9.08 -4.49
C THR A 8 -8.05 9.82 -4.94
N ASN A 9 -7.75 10.92 -4.25
CA ASN A 9 -6.51 11.66 -4.44
C ASN A 9 -5.43 11.28 -3.42
N ASN A 10 -5.72 10.38 -2.47
CA ASN A 10 -4.77 9.99 -1.44
C ASN A 10 -3.60 9.17 -2.04
N PRO A 11 -2.35 9.56 -1.76
CA PRO A 11 -1.18 8.90 -2.34
C PRO A 11 -1.04 7.43 -1.90
N VAL A 12 -1.45 7.08 -0.67
CA VAL A 12 -1.41 5.69 -0.16
C VAL A 12 -2.33 4.80 -0.98
N THR A 13 -3.57 5.23 -1.21
CA THR A 13 -4.51 4.44 -2.00
C THR A 13 -4.08 4.33 -3.46
N LYS A 14 -3.52 5.41 -4.04
CA LYS A 14 -2.94 5.38 -5.39
C LYS A 14 -1.79 4.38 -5.50
N ALA A 15 -0.88 4.34 -4.52
CA ALA A 15 0.21 3.37 -4.49
C ALA A 15 -0.33 1.94 -4.47
N TRP A 16 -1.35 1.67 -3.64
CA TRP A 16 -2.01 0.37 -3.57
C TRP A 16 -2.65 -0.04 -4.91
N GLU A 17 -3.43 0.85 -5.53
CA GLU A 17 -4.08 0.58 -6.82
C GLU A 17 -3.07 0.37 -7.95
N ASN A 18 -1.98 1.13 -7.96
CA ASN A 18 -0.90 0.99 -8.93
C ASN A 18 -0.15 -0.33 -8.76
N GLY A 19 0.15 -0.75 -7.53
CA GLY A 19 0.78 -2.03 -7.26
C GLY A 19 -0.11 -3.20 -7.70
N LEU A 20 -1.41 -3.17 -7.38
CA LEU A 20 -2.36 -4.18 -7.85
C LEU A 20 -2.46 -4.24 -9.38
N ARG A 21 -2.42 -3.09 -10.05
CA ARG A 21 -2.41 -3.01 -11.51
C ARG A 21 -1.12 -3.59 -12.10
N ALA A 22 0.04 -3.26 -11.53
CA ALA A 22 1.33 -3.79 -11.96
C ALA A 22 1.40 -5.33 -11.79
N ILE A 23 0.87 -5.89 -10.69
CA ILE A 23 0.70 -7.34 -10.52
C ILE A 23 -0.11 -7.93 -11.67
N LYS A 24 -1.27 -7.33 -11.99
CA LYS A 24 -2.15 -7.82 -13.07
C LYS A 24 -1.46 -7.77 -14.44
N GLU A 25 -0.59 -6.79 -14.66
CA GLU A 25 0.17 -6.59 -15.89
C GLU A 25 1.48 -7.38 -15.95
N GLY A 26 1.84 -8.12 -14.89
CA GLY A 26 3.10 -8.88 -14.82
C GLY A 26 4.35 -8.02 -14.60
N ARG A 27 4.19 -6.72 -14.31
CA ARG A 27 5.28 -5.79 -14.02
C ARG A 27 5.71 -5.92 -12.56
N ARG A 28 6.48 -6.97 -12.25
CA ARG A 28 6.81 -7.37 -10.86
C ARG A 28 7.63 -6.33 -10.11
N ASP A 29 8.64 -5.76 -10.74
CA ASP A 29 9.50 -4.74 -10.11
C ASP A 29 8.70 -3.47 -9.82
N ASP A 30 7.90 -2.99 -10.79
CA ASP A 30 7.00 -1.86 -10.58
C ASP A 30 5.99 -2.13 -9.46
N ALA A 31 5.42 -3.35 -9.40
CA ALA A 31 4.49 -3.72 -8.34
C ALA A 31 5.15 -3.62 -6.95
N ARG A 32 6.38 -4.12 -6.86
CA ARG A 32 7.19 -4.07 -5.65
C ARG A 32 7.51 -2.64 -5.25
N ASP A 33 7.96 -1.80 -6.18
CA ASP A 33 8.24 -0.39 -5.95
C ASP A 33 7.00 0.37 -5.46
N PHE A 34 5.82 0.11 -6.05
CA PHE A 34 4.58 0.71 -5.59
C PHE A 34 4.20 0.27 -4.17
N PHE A 35 4.39 -1.00 -3.82
CA PHE A 35 4.08 -1.50 -2.49
C PHE A 35 5.07 -0.98 -1.44
N ASP A 36 6.37 -0.98 -1.73
CA ASP A 36 7.42 -0.42 -0.88
C ASP A 36 7.20 1.10 -0.67
N MET A 37 6.86 1.84 -1.73
CA MET A 37 6.49 3.25 -1.63
C MET A 37 5.26 3.47 -0.74
N GLY A 38 4.26 2.59 -0.82
CA GLY A 38 3.10 2.62 0.06
C GLY A 38 3.46 2.45 1.54
N ILE A 39 4.44 1.57 1.85
CA ILE A 39 4.98 1.38 3.21
C ILE A 39 5.71 2.64 3.68
N VAL A 40 6.51 3.27 2.84
CA VAL A 40 7.18 4.53 3.18
C VAL A 40 6.15 5.63 3.45
N MET A 41 5.13 5.78 2.61
CA MET A 41 4.08 6.80 2.80
C MET A 41 3.34 6.62 4.14
N ILE A 42 2.96 5.41 4.52
CA ILE A 42 2.31 5.19 5.81
C ILE A 42 3.27 5.43 6.99
N ALA A 43 4.57 5.22 6.80
CA ALA A 43 5.59 5.51 7.80
C ALA A 43 5.80 7.03 7.97
N THR A 44 5.77 7.82 6.88
CA THR A 44 5.90 9.28 6.98
C THR A 44 4.73 9.93 7.71
N TYR A 45 3.52 9.37 7.62
CA TYR A 45 2.39 9.81 8.48
C TYR A 45 2.64 9.57 9.97
N ALA A 46 3.57 8.69 10.35
CA ALA A 46 3.94 8.46 11.75
C ALA A 46 4.84 9.57 12.31
N ASP A 47 5.65 10.19 11.45
CA ASP A 47 6.66 11.19 11.83
C ASP A 47 6.04 12.58 12.12
N GLU A 48 4.76 12.78 11.73
CA GLU A 48 3.96 13.98 12.02
C GLU A 48 3.28 13.95 13.41
N GLY A 49 3.77 13.12 14.35
CA GLY A 49 3.23 13.03 15.72
C GLY A 49 2.09 12.02 15.89
N HIS A 50 1.82 11.19 14.88
CA HIS A 50 0.81 10.13 14.91
C HIS A 50 1.48 8.75 15.02
N VAL A 51 2.04 8.47 16.19
CA VAL A 51 2.82 7.25 16.50
C VAL A 51 1.95 5.98 16.47
N GLU A 52 0.63 6.09 16.44
CA GLU A 52 -0.26 4.96 16.70
C GLU A 52 -0.77 4.25 15.43
N ASP A 53 -0.78 2.92 15.46
CA ASP A 53 -1.35 2.04 14.42
C ASP A 53 -2.84 2.32 14.14
N ASP A 54 -3.51 3.02 15.06
CA ASP A 54 -4.91 3.43 14.98
C ASP A 54 -5.14 4.69 14.14
N TYR A 55 -4.09 5.37 13.66
CA TYR A 55 -4.25 6.48 12.72
C TYR A 55 -5.07 6.07 11.49
N ILE A 56 -6.00 6.93 11.07
CA ILE A 56 -6.97 6.61 10.02
C ILE A 56 -6.61 7.31 8.70
N ILE A 57 -6.29 6.53 7.68
CA ILE A 57 -6.05 6.99 6.31
C ILE A 57 -7.24 6.55 5.45
N GLU A 58 -8.04 7.52 5.01
CA GLU A 58 -9.26 7.29 4.22
C GLU A 58 -10.26 6.29 4.86
N GLY A 59 -10.45 6.38 6.17
CA GLY A 59 -11.36 5.48 6.90
C GLY A 59 -10.79 4.07 7.15
N VAL A 60 -9.50 3.86 6.88
CA VAL A 60 -8.79 2.60 7.11
C VAL A 60 -7.64 2.84 8.07
N ARG A 61 -7.50 1.98 9.10
CA ARG A 61 -6.38 2.05 10.05
C ARG A 61 -5.04 1.88 9.35
N LYS A 62 -4.04 2.64 9.77
CA LYS A 62 -2.66 2.57 9.29
C LYS A 62 -2.10 1.15 9.40
N GLY A 63 -2.33 0.45 10.52
CA GLY A 63 -1.91 -0.96 10.68
C GLY A 63 -2.52 -1.90 9.63
N LEU A 64 -3.76 -1.61 9.19
CA LEU A 64 -4.40 -2.37 8.11
C LEU A 64 -3.79 -2.03 6.73
N TRP A 65 -3.40 -0.77 6.50
CA TRP A 65 -2.64 -0.40 5.31
C TRP A 65 -1.27 -1.08 5.26
N HIS A 66 -0.54 -1.11 6.38
CA HIS A 66 0.74 -1.82 6.48
C HIS A 66 0.57 -3.30 6.12
N THR A 67 -0.45 -3.96 6.68
CA THR A 67 -0.78 -5.36 6.36
C THR A 67 -1.10 -5.55 4.88
N ARG A 68 -1.82 -4.62 4.25
CA ARG A 68 -2.11 -4.68 2.81
C ARG A 68 -0.83 -4.63 1.99
N PHE A 69 0.05 -3.68 2.24
CA PHE A 69 1.28 -3.56 1.46
C PHE A 69 2.24 -4.72 1.70
N TRP A 70 2.56 -5.00 2.97
CA TRP A 70 3.55 -6.03 3.31
C TRP A 70 3.04 -7.45 3.03
N LYS A 71 1.95 -7.85 3.70
CA LYS A 71 1.48 -9.24 3.63
C LYS A 71 0.80 -9.54 2.30
N VAL A 72 -0.13 -8.67 1.87
CA VAL A 72 -0.93 -8.93 0.68
C VAL A 72 -0.21 -8.52 -0.61
N GLY A 73 0.46 -7.37 -0.61
CA GLY A 73 1.18 -6.82 -1.75
C GLY A 73 2.49 -7.56 -2.01
N LEU A 74 3.38 -7.62 -1.02
CA LEU A 74 4.73 -8.17 -1.21
C LEU A 74 4.79 -9.68 -0.98
N GLU A 75 4.43 -10.14 0.23
CA GLU A 75 4.64 -11.53 0.64
C GLU A 75 3.83 -12.52 -0.21
N ASN A 76 2.52 -12.31 -0.31
CA ASN A 76 1.63 -13.20 -1.07
C ASN A 76 1.94 -13.24 -2.58
N ASN A 77 2.66 -12.24 -3.12
CA ASN A 77 3.05 -12.18 -4.54
C ASN A 77 4.52 -12.58 -4.77
N ASN A 78 5.23 -13.05 -3.73
CA ASN A 78 6.65 -13.39 -3.77
C ASN A 78 7.53 -12.22 -4.26
N LEU A 79 7.29 -11.02 -3.74
CA LEU A 79 8.05 -9.80 -4.09
C LEU A 79 9.02 -9.34 -3.00
N ILE A 80 9.10 -10.03 -1.87
CA ILE A 80 10.11 -9.77 -0.83
C ILE A 80 11.51 -10.13 -1.38
N LEU A 81 12.52 -9.27 -1.15
CA LEU A 81 13.92 -9.69 -1.39
C LEU A 81 14.32 -10.64 -0.27
N GLY A 82 14.75 -11.83 -0.65
CA GLY A 82 15.49 -12.72 0.22
C GLY A 82 16.95 -12.28 0.36
#